data_AF-A0A1G8KVB4-F1
#
_entry.id   AF-A0A1G8KVB4-F1
#
_cell.length_a   1.000
_cell.length_b   1.000
_cell.length_c   1.000
_cell.angle_alpha   90.00
_cell.angle_beta   90.00
_cell.angle_gamma   90.00
#
_symmetry.space_group_name_H-M   'P 1'
#
loop_
_entity.id
_entity.type
_entity.pdbx_description
1 polymer ?
#
loop_
_entity_poly.entity_id
_entity_poly.type
_entity_poly.pdbx_seq_one_letter_code
_entity_poly.pdbx_strand_id
1 'polypeptide(L)'
;MLAGNLLKISAKNLVNEIGETWPPEFATDSRGVEARESILKLAGIEIAEHFDNYKKKVNSELERLLSLEKPNTFSSVGLLGMPRHNPEVLAEVMQMAYDSSTPASEIAGLIHISYRNRKLIESEEFILRVKYYINVTKVRKYVAGFAPMENYQDFCTDVKDNFNKALAQMGEKLGGDFRSIEYEFYMQGSAVWKRYPTDPFPEGVDPNDYTELPAPGDVEFAIIMDSENFDAFIRELDKCKVKATGRLKDKIKTTIKYTEKNNEIGNSFLKYFKVDDTDALSMIQNAGFTHLTGVASSKKIGFKIFKSGTIGALEPLIPFKYK
;
A
#
# COMPACT_ATOMS: atom_id res chain seq x y z
N MET A 1 22.12 31.99 33.97
CA MET A 1 20.91 31.19 33.72
C MET A 1 20.12 31.59 32.47
N LEU A 2 20.26 32.80 31.89
CA LEU A 2 19.58 33.17 30.62
C LEU A 2 20.10 32.41 29.38
N ALA A 3 21.42 32.30 29.22
CA ALA A 3 22.02 31.66 28.05
C ALA A 3 21.61 30.18 27.88
N GLY A 4 21.54 29.43 28.99
CA GLY A 4 21.07 28.04 28.98
C GLY A 4 19.60 27.90 28.57
N ASN A 5 18.74 28.83 28.98
CA ASN A 5 17.32 28.83 28.58
C ASN A 5 17.14 29.19 27.10
N LEU A 6 17.91 30.13 26.58
CA LEU A 6 17.90 30.48 25.16
C LEU A 6 18.39 29.31 24.29
N LEU A 7 19.48 28.66 24.68
CA LEU A 7 19.99 27.46 24.01
C LEU A 7 18.95 26.33 23.98
N LYS A 8 18.25 26.10 25.09
CA LYS A 8 17.19 25.08 25.18
C LYS A 8 16.00 25.38 24.26
N ILE A 9 15.57 26.65 24.19
CA ILE A 9 14.46 27.07 23.32
C ILE A 9 14.86 26.95 21.85
N SER A 10 16.05 27.42 21.48
CA SER A 10 16.57 27.30 20.12
C SER A 10 16.73 25.84 19.69
N ALA A 11 17.24 24.97 20.56
CA ALA A 11 17.34 23.54 20.29
C ALA A 11 15.97 22.89 20.10
N LYS A 12 14.96 23.22 20.93
CA LYS A 12 13.59 22.73 20.75
C LYS A 12 12.97 23.19 19.42
N ASN A 13 13.15 24.46 19.04
CA ASN A 13 12.63 24.97 17.78
C ASN A 13 13.29 24.28 16.59
N LEU A 14 14.61 24.07 16.63
CA LEU A 14 15.34 23.35 15.60
C LEU A 14 14.86 21.89 15.47
N VAL A 15 14.65 21.19 16.58
CA VAL A 15 14.12 19.82 16.56
C VAL A 15 12.70 19.78 15.99
N ASN A 16 11.85 20.75 16.34
CA ASN A 16 10.49 20.83 15.79
C ASN A 16 10.47 21.17 14.29
N GLU A 17 11.41 22.00 13.83
CA GLU A 17 11.55 22.40 12.42
C GLU A 17 12.06 21.24 11.56
N ILE A 18 13.02 20.46 12.07
CA ILE A 18 13.54 19.25 11.41
C ILE A 18 12.51 18.10 11.47
N GLY A 19 11.75 18.00 12.56
CA GLY A 19 10.74 16.96 12.75
C GLY A 19 11.32 15.54 12.81
N GLU A 20 10.68 14.61 12.12
CA GLU A 20 11.06 13.18 12.10
C GLU A 20 12.12 12.84 11.02
N THR A 21 12.48 13.81 10.18
CA THR A 21 13.32 13.59 8.99
C THR A 21 14.63 14.35 9.15
N TRP A 22 15.56 13.77 9.91
CA TRP A 22 16.89 14.34 10.07
C TRP A 22 17.66 14.25 8.75
N PRO A 23 18.48 15.27 8.41
CA PRO A 23 19.35 15.17 7.24
C PRO A 23 20.27 13.94 7.34
N PRO A 24 20.63 13.29 6.21
CA PRO A 24 21.42 12.05 6.22
C PRO A 24 22.71 12.16 7.03
N GLU A 25 23.40 13.29 6.96
CA GLU A 25 24.61 13.56 7.72
C GLU A 25 24.40 13.46 9.25
N PHE A 26 23.20 13.75 9.77
CA PHE A 26 22.84 13.59 11.19
C PHE A 26 22.28 12.21 11.54
N ALA A 27 22.08 11.33 10.54
CA ALA A 27 21.56 9.97 10.72
C ALA A 27 22.64 8.90 10.52
N THR A 28 23.61 9.12 9.63
CA THR A 28 24.56 8.08 9.20
C THR A 28 26.03 8.41 9.46
N ASP A 29 26.44 9.69 9.54
CA ASP A 29 27.82 10.06 9.92
C ASP A 29 27.94 10.08 11.46
N SER A 30 28.98 9.45 11.99
CA SER A 30 29.18 9.34 13.45
C SER A 30 29.22 10.68 14.17
N ARG A 31 29.81 11.72 13.55
CA ARG A 31 29.88 13.07 14.12
C ARG A 31 28.53 13.77 14.04
N GLY A 32 27.76 13.51 13.00
CA GLY A 32 26.41 14.06 12.87
C GLY A 32 25.41 13.39 13.82
N VAL A 33 25.56 12.08 14.08
CA VAL A 33 24.78 11.37 15.12
C VAL A 33 25.08 11.95 16.50
N GLU A 34 26.35 12.13 16.86
CA GLU A 34 26.74 12.77 18.12
C GLU A 34 26.21 14.21 18.25
N ALA A 35 26.21 14.97 17.14
CA ALA A 35 25.64 16.31 17.09
C ALA A 35 24.12 16.30 17.31
N ARG A 36 23.40 15.37 16.65
CA ARG A 36 21.95 15.16 16.85
C ARG A 36 21.64 14.83 18.30
N GLU A 37 22.33 13.86 18.88
CA GLU A 37 22.15 13.47 20.28
C GLU A 37 22.40 14.64 21.24
N SER A 38 23.43 15.44 20.98
CA SER A 38 23.75 16.64 21.75
C SER A 38 22.65 17.71 21.65
N ILE A 39 22.10 17.94 20.46
CA ILE A 39 20.99 18.89 20.24
C ILE A 39 19.72 18.42 20.96
N LEU A 40 19.37 17.13 20.87
CA LEU A 40 18.21 16.55 21.56
C LEU A 40 18.35 16.66 23.08
N LYS A 41 19.54 16.34 23.61
CA LYS A 41 19.86 16.49 25.04
C LYS A 41 19.77 17.94 25.50
N LEU A 42 20.27 18.90 24.71
CA LEU A 42 20.16 20.33 25.00
C LEU A 42 18.72 20.86 24.97
N ALA A 43 17.88 20.32 24.08
CA ALA A 43 16.45 20.58 24.06
C ALA A 43 15.72 20.04 25.32
N GLY A 44 16.39 19.20 26.11
CA GLY A 44 15.80 18.49 27.25
C GLY A 44 14.75 17.50 26.78
N ILE A 45 14.93 16.95 25.59
CA ILE A 45 14.11 15.90 25.02
C ILE A 45 14.91 14.61 25.23
N GLU A 46 14.39 13.71 26.07
CA GLU A 46 14.97 12.37 26.16
C GLU A 46 14.69 11.65 24.85
N ILE A 47 15.69 10.98 24.27
CA ILE A 47 15.56 10.21 23.02
C ILE A 47 14.39 9.20 23.10
N ALA A 48 14.05 8.75 24.32
CA ALA A 48 12.89 7.94 24.63
C ALA A 48 11.53 8.60 24.27
N GLU A 49 11.37 9.92 24.43
CA GLU A 49 10.10 10.62 24.17
C GLU A 49 9.74 10.62 22.67
N HIS A 50 10.73 10.65 21.77
CA HIS A 50 10.47 10.61 20.33
C HIS A 50 9.98 9.24 19.87
N PHE A 51 10.61 8.16 20.34
CA PHE A 51 10.16 6.81 20.02
C PHE A 51 8.80 6.52 20.67
N ASP A 52 8.57 6.98 21.90
CA ASP A 52 7.26 6.85 22.55
C ASP A 52 6.16 7.62 21.81
N ASN A 53 6.46 8.82 21.30
CA ASN A 53 5.53 9.58 20.46
C ASN A 53 5.28 8.87 19.12
N TYR A 54 6.31 8.28 18.51
CA TYR A 54 6.16 7.48 17.29
C TYR A 54 5.26 6.26 17.53
N LYS A 55 5.49 5.49 18.60
CA LYS A 55 4.62 4.37 18.99
C LYS A 55 3.17 4.81 19.19
N LYS A 56 2.94 5.94 19.85
CA LYS A 56 1.59 6.51 20.02
C LYS A 56 0.94 6.79 18.68
N LYS A 57 1.65 7.41 17.73
CA LYS A 57 1.13 7.68 16.38
C LYS A 57 0.79 6.39 15.63
N VAL A 58 1.68 5.39 15.66
CA VAL A 58 1.44 4.07 15.04
C VAL A 58 0.19 3.41 15.63
N ASN A 59 0.05 3.42 16.97
CA ASN A 59 -1.10 2.83 17.64
C ASN A 59 -2.41 3.57 17.33
N SER A 60 -2.41 4.91 17.33
CA SER A 60 -3.60 5.69 16.94
C SER A 60 -4.02 5.41 15.51
N GLU A 61 -3.06 5.24 14.59
CA GLU A 61 -3.35 4.92 13.21
C GLU A 61 -3.82 3.48 13.02
N LEU A 62 -3.26 2.54 13.78
CA LEU A 62 -3.73 1.16 13.82
C LEU A 62 -5.15 1.05 14.38
N GLU A 63 -5.47 1.77 15.45
CA GLU A 63 -6.83 1.88 16.00
C GLU A 63 -7.79 2.46 14.97
N ARG A 64 -7.37 3.51 14.26
CA ARG A 64 -8.12 4.07 13.14
C ARG A 64 -8.40 3.00 12.09
N LEU A 65 -7.37 2.31 11.58
CA LEU A 65 -7.53 1.25 10.56
C LEU A 65 -8.47 0.13 11.05
N LEU A 66 -8.27 -0.37 12.27
CA LEU A 66 -9.10 -1.44 12.86
C LEU A 66 -10.57 -1.02 13.04
N SER A 67 -10.83 0.24 13.39
CA SER A 67 -12.20 0.77 13.55
C SER A 67 -13.02 0.78 12.26
N LEU A 68 -12.34 0.68 11.11
CA LEU A 68 -12.92 0.84 9.79
C LEU A 68 -13.11 -0.51 9.10
N GLU A 69 -12.68 -1.60 9.74
CA GLU A 69 -12.71 -2.93 9.16
C GLU A 69 -14.01 -3.69 9.41
N LYS A 70 -14.29 -4.64 8.50
CA LYS A 70 -15.49 -5.47 8.59
C LYS A 70 -15.33 -6.53 9.68
N PRO A 71 -16.39 -6.85 10.46
CA PRO A 71 -16.34 -7.94 11.43
C PRO A 71 -15.81 -9.24 10.81
N ASN A 72 -14.94 -9.95 11.55
CA ASN A 72 -14.34 -11.24 11.18
C ASN A 72 -13.38 -11.23 9.98
N THR A 73 -12.99 -10.07 9.46
CA THR A 73 -11.97 -9.99 8.39
C THR A 73 -10.54 -9.86 8.92
N PHE A 74 -10.39 -9.49 10.20
CA PHE A 74 -9.13 -9.28 10.91
C PHE A 74 -9.16 -9.94 12.27
N SER A 75 -7.98 -10.31 12.77
CA SER A 75 -7.80 -10.76 14.15
C SER A 75 -6.40 -10.39 14.63
N SER A 76 -6.33 -9.38 15.52
CA SER A 76 -5.12 -9.01 16.26
C SER A 76 -4.77 -9.99 17.38
N VAL A 77 -5.69 -10.91 17.68
CA VAL A 77 -5.52 -11.99 18.66
C VAL A 77 -5.48 -13.35 17.97
N GLY A 78 -4.69 -14.27 18.52
CA GLY A 78 -4.66 -15.67 18.13
C GLY A 78 -5.87 -16.45 18.66
N LEU A 79 -5.92 -17.75 18.35
CA LEU A 79 -7.00 -18.67 18.75
C LEU A 79 -7.23 -18.74 20.27
N LEU A 80 -6.22 -18.40 21.07
CA LEU A 80 -6.25 -18.45 22.54
C LEU A 80 -6.47 -17.08 23.19
N GLY A 81 -6.86 -16.05 22.42
CA GLY A 81 -7.04 -14.69 22.94
C GLY A 81 -5.74 -13.93 23.24
N MET A 82 -4.59 -14.55 22.97
CA MET A 82 -3.27 -13.91 23.08
C MET A 82 -3.02 -12.95 21.90
N PRO A 83 -2.24 -11.87 22.08
CA PRO A 83 -1.77 -11.06 20.95
C PRO A 83 -1.12 -11.93 19.89
N ARG A 84 -1.45 -11.68 18.61
CA ARG A 84 -0.94 -12.46 17.49
C ARG A 84 0.58 -12.32 17.33
N HIS A 85 1.08 -11.10 17.47
CA HIS A 85 2.50 -10.83 17.65
C HIS A 85 2.69 -10.40 19.09
N ASN A 86 3.74 -10.89 19.76
CA ASN A 86 4.02 -10.45 21.12
C ASN A 86 4.39 -8.94 21.12
N PRO A 87 4.25 -8.26 22.27
CA PRO A 87 4.59 -6.84 22.37
C PRO A 87 6.04 -6.53 21.99
N GLU A 88 6.97 -7.45 22.25
CA GLU A 88 8.39 -7.30 21.93
C GLU A 88 8.63 -7.23 20.41
N VAL A 89 7.99 -8.10 19.61
CA VAL A 89 8.06 -8.09 18.14
C VAL A 89 7.47 -6.79 17.59
N LEU A 90 6.36 -6.32 18.14
CA LEU A 90 5.77 -5.04 17.72
C LEU A 90 6.69 -3.86 18.06
N ALA A 91 7.34 -3.88 19.23
CA ALA A 91 8.31 -2.88 19.61
C ALA A 91 9.54 -2.90 18.70
N GLU A 92 10.06 -4.08 18.36
CA GLU A 92 11.17 -4.27 17.41
C GLU A 92 10.81 -3.70 16.01
N VAL A 93 9.63 -4.05 15.49
CA VAL A 93 9.13 -3.54 14.21
C VAL A 93 9.00 -2.01 14.20
N MET A 94 8.42 -1.44 15.25
CA MET A 94 8.30 0.01 15.37
C MET A 94 9.68 0.68 15.53
N GLN A 95 10.62 0.04 16.22
CA GLN A 95 11.98 0.55 16.41
C GLN A 95 12.74 0.58 15.08
N MET A 96 12.74 -0.53 14.32
CA MET A 96 13.35 -0.58 12.98
C MET A 96 12.80 0.52 12.06
N ALA A 97 11.50 0.75 12.11
CA ALA A 97 10.86 1.77 11.32
C ALA A 97 11.19 3.19 11.73
N TYR A 98 11.23 3.44 13.05
CA TYR A 98 11.62 4.72 13.62
C TYR A 98 13.07 5.07 13.24
N ASP A 99 13.99 4.11 13.39
CA ASP A 99 15.41 4.28 13.04
C ASP A 99 15.61 4.57 11.55
N SER A 100 14.69 4.08 10.71
CA SER A 100 14.70 4.27 9.26
C SER A 100 13.80 5.42 8.78
N SER A 101 13.34 6.29 9.69
CA SER A 101 12.43 7.41 9.39
C SER A 101 11.23 6.99 8.53
N THR A 102 10.62 5.85 8.85
CA THR A 102 9.43 5.36 8.13
C THR A 102 8.17 5.94 8.75
N PRO A 103 7.26 6.56 7.96
CA PRO A 103 6.05 7.16 8.48
C PRO A 103 5.23 6.17 9.32
N ALA A 104 4.66 6.67 10.42
CA ALA A 104 3.84 5.86 11.32
C ALA A 104 2.66 5.20 10.60
N SER A 105 2.09 5.86 9.58
CA SER A 105 1.01 5.31 8.75
C SER A 105 1.43 4.11 7.91
N GLU A 106 2.63 4.13 7.33
CA GLU A 106 3.13 3.00 6.55
C GLU A 106 3.30 1.75 7.43
N ILE A 107 3.82 1.92 8.64
CA ILE A 107 4.02 0.81 9.59
C ILE A 107 2.71 0.32 10.18
N ALA A 108 1.81 1.23 10.55
CA ALA A 108 0.46 0.86 10.96
C ALA A 108 -0.24 0.04 9.88
N GLY A 109 -0.07 0.41 8.60
CA GLY A 109 -0.54 -0.37 7.46
C GLY A 109 0.08 -1.77 7.37
N LEU A 110 1.40 -1.91 7.53
CA LEU A 110 2.08 -3.21 7.51
C LEU A 110 1.62 -4.13 8.66
N ILE A 111 1.51 -3.59 9.89
CA ILE A 111 0.97 -4.31 11.05
C ILE A 111 -0.48 -4.72 10.80
N HIS A 112 -1.29 -3.79 10.28
CA HIS A 112 -2.69 -4.03 10.01
C HIS A 112 -2.90 -5.16 8.97
N ILE A 113 -2.08 -5.21 7.93
CA ILE A 113 -2.15 -6.30 6.93
C ILE A 113 -1.77 -7.65 7.56
N SER A 114 -0.80 -7.72 8.48
CA SER A 114 -0.43 -8.99 9.14
C SER A 114 -1.55 -9.59 9.99
N TYR A 115 -2.53 -8.77 10.39
CA TYR A 115 -3.71 -9.19 11.12
C TYR A 115 -4.89 -9.65 10.24
N ARG A 116 -4.77 -9.64 8.91
CA ARG A 116 -5.84 -10.11 8.01
C ARG A 116 -5.96 -11.63 8.03
N ASN A 117 -7.14 -12.15 8.38
CA ASN A 117 -7.42 -13.59 8.51
C ASN A 117 -7.09 -14.44 7.25
N ARG A 118 -6.90 -13.83 6.08
CA ARG A 118 -6.54 -14.50 4.81
C ARG A 118 -5.03 -14.49 4.48
N LYS A 119 -4.20 -13.77 5.24
CA LYS A 119 -2.76 -13.58 5.02
C LYS A 119 -1.97 -13.68 6.34
N LEU A 120 -2.36 -14.65 7.18
CA LEU A 120 -1.75 -14.85 8.50
C LEU A 120 -0.29 -15.30 8.35
N ILE A 121 0.60 -14.64 9.07
CA ILE A 121 2.04 -14.93 9.10
C ILE A 121 2.56 -15.00 10.52
N GLU A 122 3.66 -15.74 10.67
CA GLU A 122 4.39 -15.84 11.93
C GLU A 122 5.23 -14.58 12.19
N SER A 123 5.67 -14.40 13.44
CA SER A 123 6.35 -13.17 13.87
C SER A 123 7.71 -12.98 13.21
N GLU A 124 8.46 -14.06 13.00
CA GLU A 124 9.76 -14.04 12.31
C GLU A 124 9.60 -13.58 10.85
N GLU A 125 8.59 -14.12 10.16
CA GLU A 125 8.26 -13.72 8.79
C GLU A 125 7.78 -12.26 8.73
N PHE A 126 7.06 -11.79 9.74
CA PHE A 126 6.63 -10.41 9.84
C PHE A 126 7.80 -9.43 9.96
N ILE A 127 8.75 -9.71 10.85
CA ILE A 127 9.98 -8.92 11.03
C ILE A 127 10.77 -8.85 9.71
N LEU A 128 11.00 -10.00 9.07
CA LEU A 128 11.73 -10.07 7.80
C LEU A 128 11.05 -9.26 6.69
N ARG A 129 9.71 -9.28 6.62
CA ARG A 129 8.94 -8.51 5.64
C ARG A 129 8.98 -7.02 5.88
N VAL A 130 8.90 -6.58 7.14
CA VAL A 130 9.07 -5.17 7.50
C VAL A 130 10.48 -4.71 7.13
N LYS A 131 11.51 -5.50 7.48
CA LYS A 131 12.91 -5.20 7.12
C LYS A 131 13.08 -5.07 5.60
N TYR A 132 12.50 -5.99 4.82
CA TYR A 132 12.55 -5.94 3.37
C TYR A 132 11.79 -4.74 2.77
N TYR A 133 10.64 -4.38 3.34
CA TYR A 133 9.92 -3.18 2.93
C TYR A 133 10.79 -1.93 3.07
N ILE A 134 11.33 -1.72 4.27
CA ILE A 134 12.08 -0.53 4.65
C ILE A 134 13.36 -0.42 3.82
N ASN A 135 14.15 -1.50 3.74
CA ASN A 135 15.49 -1.46 3.17
C ASN A 135 15.52 -1.66 1.66
N VAL A 136 14.49 -2.28 1.08
CA VAL A 136 14.46 -2.62 -0.35
C VAL A 136 13.31 -1.91 -1.06
N THR A 137 12.07 -2.21 -0.67
CA THR A 137 10.88 -1.78 -1.45
C THR A 137 10.70 -0.26 -1.43
N LYS A 138 10.77 0.35 -0.24
CA LYS A 138 10.63 1.79 -0.05
C LYS A 138 11.73 2.57 -0.74
N VAL A 139 12.97 2.09 -0.66
CA VAL A 139 14.15 2.71 -1.30
C VAL A 139 14.03 2.69 -2.83
N ARG A 140 13.59 1.56 -3.40
CA ARG A 140 13.37 1.40 -4.84
C ARG A 140 12.22 2.26 -5.37
N LYS A 141 11.21 2.57 -4.54
CA LYS A 141 9.99 3.34 -4.89
C LYS A 141 9.03 2.62 -5.85
N TYR A 142 9.19 1.33 -6.05
CA TYR A 142 8.26 0.48 -6.79
C TYR A 142 8.19 -0.91 -6.16
N VAL A 143 7.12 -1.63 -6.47
CA VAL A 143 6.78 -2.89 -5.82
C VAL A 143 7.79 -4.00 -6.15
N ALA A 144 8.04 -4.90 -5.20
CA ALA A 144 8.85 -6.10 -5.40
C ALA A 144 8.30 -7.00 -6.52
N GLY A 145 9.20 -7.59 -7.30
CA GLY A 145 8.90 -8.49 -8.40
C GLY A 145 9.10 -7.95 -9.80
N PHE A 146 9.34 -6.65 -9.92
CA PHE A 146 9.77 -6.04 -11.18
C PHE A 146 11.30 -5.90 -11.13
N ALA A 147 12.02 -6.63 -11.98
CA ALA A 147 13.48 -6.70 -11.90
C ALA A 147 14.16 -5.36 -12.32
N PRO A 148 13.67 -4.66 -13.35
CA PRO A 148 13.97 -3.25 -13.59
C PRO A 148 12.75 -2.33 -13.38
N MET A 149 12.99 -1.03 -13.19
CA MET A 149 11.92 -0.01 -13.06
C MET A 149 11.11 0.11 -14.35
N GLU A 150 11.76 -0.10 -15.49
CA GLU A 150 11.18 -0.10 -16.82
C GLU A 150 10.06 -1.15 -16.91
N ASN A 151 10.28 -2.38 -16.43
CA ASN A 151 9.24 -3.41 -16.41
C ASN A 151 8.05 -3.03 -15.52
N TYR A 152 8.30 -2.29 -14.44
CA TYR A 152 7.23 -1.78 -13.59
C TYR A 152 6.40 -0.71 -14.30
N GLN A 153 7.06 0.20 -15.03
CA GLN A 153 6.40 1.25 -15.81
C GLN A 153 5.59 0.66 -16.97
N ASP A 154 6.16 -0.29 -17.70
CA ASP A 154 5.50 -1.01 -18.79
C ASP A 154 4.25 -1.74 -18.28
N PHE A 155 4.37 -2.41 -17.13
CA PHE A 155 3.22 -3.03 -16.48
C PHE A 155 2.12 -2.03 -16.11
N CYS A 156 2.47 -0.90 -15.48
CA CYS A 156 1.48 0.11 -15.11
C CYS A 156 0.77 0.67 -16.36
N THR A 157 1.53 0.87 -17.44
CA THR A 157 1.03 1.39 -18.72
C THR A 157 0.07 0.40 -19.36
N ASP A 158 0.46 -0.87 -19.47
CA ASP A 158 -0.38 -1.90 -20.07
C ASP A 158 -1.67 -2.14 -19.27
N VAL A 159 -1.60 -2.13 -17.94
CA VAL A 159 -2.81 -2.26 -17.09
C VAL A 159 -3.74 -1.06 -17.30
N LYS A 160 -3.20 0.16 -17.35
CA LYS A 160 -3.97 1.39 -17.60
C LYS A 160 -4.65 1.33 -18.97
N ASP A 161 -3.92 0.98 -20.02
CA ASP A 161 -4.43 0.91 -21.38
C ASP A 161 -5.50 -0.16 -21.54
N ASN A 162 -5.29 -1.35 -20.97
CA ASN A 162 -6.28 -2.41 -20.99
C ASN A 162 -7.53 -2.06 -20.17
N PHE A 163 -7.37 -1.38 -19.04
CA PHE A 163 -8.52 -0.89 -18.26
C PHE A 163 -9.32 0.15 -19.06
N ASN A 164 -8.65 1.13 -19.66
CA ASN A 164 -9.30 2.13 -20.52
C ASN A 164 -10.01 1.51 -21.73
N LYS A 165 -9.36 0.55 -22.40
CA LYS A 165 -9.96 -0.20 -23.51
C LYS A 165 -11.22 -0.95 -23.07
N ALA A 166 -11.17 -1.60 -21.91
CA ALA A 166 -12.33 -2.30 -21.36
C ALA A 166 -13.49 -1.35 -21.06
N LEU A 167 -13.21 -0.19 -20.46
CA LEU A 167 -14.22 0.82 -20.18
C LEU A 167 -14.82 1.43 -21.46
N ALA A 168 -13.99 1.75 -22.46
CA ALA A 168 -14.45 2.28 -23.73
C ALA A 168 -15.41 1.31 -24.45
N GLN A 169 -15.02 0.04 -24.60
CA GLN A 169 -15.89 -0.97 -25.23
C GLN A 169 -17.17 -1.21 -24.42
N MET A 170 -17.10 -1.15 -23.09
CA MET A 170 -18.29 -1.28 -22.23
C MET A 170 -19.25 -0.11 -22.47
N GLY A 171 -18.71 1.11 -22.58
CA GLY A 171 -19.46 2.30 -22.91
C GLY A 171 -20.15 2.22 -24.27
N GLU A 172 -19.41 1.82 -25.32
CA GLU A 172 -19.96 1.64 -26.67
C GLU A 172 -21.09 0.60 -26.73
N LYS A 173 -20.88 -0.57 -26.09
CA LYS A 173 -21.84 -1.69 -26.15
C LYS A 173 -23.06 -1.49 -25.23
N LEU A 174 -22.88 -0.86 -24.07
CA LEU A 174 -23.91 -0.78 -23.02
C LEU A 174 -24.40 0.65 -22.73
N GLY A 175 -23.86 1.66 -23.41
CA GLY A 175 -24.33 3.04 -23.36
C GLY A 175 -23.89 3.86 -22.14
N GLY A 176 -22.74 3.54 -21.53
CA GLY A 176 -22.04 4.44 -20.61
C GLY A 176 -20.98 5.27 -21.34
N ASP A 177 -20.49 6.35 -20.72
CA ASP A 177 -19.34 7.11 -21.22
C ASP A 177 -18.27 7.30 -20.14
N PHE A 178 -17.24 6.47 -20.20
CA PHE A 178 -16.17 6.47 -19.20
C PHE A 178 -14.94 7.30 -19.61
N ARG A 179 -14.94 7.93 -20.79
CA ARG A 179 -13.74 8.55 -21.38
C ARG A 179 -13.28 9.81 -20.64
N SER A 180 -14.19 10.49 -19.94
CA SER A 180 -13.90 11.69 -19.16
C SER A 180 -13.56 11.37 -17.70
N ILE A 181 -13.48 10.10 -17.31
CA ILE A 181 -13.24 9.71 -15.92
C ILE A 181 -11.75 9.66 -15.67
N GLU A 182 -11.29 10.56 -14.82
CA GLU A 182 -9.91 10.59 -14.36
C GLU A 182 -9.72 9.71 -13.14
N TYR A 183 -8.58 9.03 -13.09
CA TYR A 183 -8.21 8.20 -11.96
C TYR A 183 -6.70 8.14 -11.81
N GLU A 184 -6.26 7.90 -10.58
CA GLU A 184 -4.89 7.61 -10.25
C GLU A 184 -4.72 6.10 -10.05
N PHE A 185 -3.61 5.57 -10.55
CA PHE A 185 -3.23 4.17 -10.36
C PHE A 185 -2.32 4.04 -9.15
N TYR A 186 -2.62 3.10 -8.26
CA TYR A 186 -1.82 2.83 -7.07
C TYR A 186 -1.52 1.35 -6.98
N MET A 187 -0.26 1.02 -6.70
CA MET A 187 0.13 -0.35 -6.46
C MET A 187 0.10 -0.62 -4.98
N GLN A 188 -0.55 -1.72 -4.59
CA GLN A 188 -0.58 -2.09 -3.19
C GLN A 188 0.65 -2.90 -2.83
N GLY A 189 1.26 -2.53 -1.71
CA GLY A 189 2.35 -3.28 -1.10
C GLY A 189 1.97 -4.68 -0.58
N SER A 190 0.85 -5.32 -0.96
CA SER A 190 0.66 -6.74 -0.62
C SER A 190 1.60 -7.67 -1.41
N ALA A 191 2.30 -7.13 -2.40
CA ALA A 191 3.46 -7.74 -3.03
C ALA A 191 4.79 -7.52 -2.24
N VAL A 192 4.80 -6.70 -1.18
CA VAL A 192 5.92 -6.59 -0.20
C VAL A 192 6.19 -7.91 0.52
N TRP A 193 5.26 -8.86 0.40
CA TRP A 193 5.22 -10.05 1.21
C TRP A 193 6.17 -11.11 0.66
N LYS A 194 6.65 -10.95 -0.58
CA LYS A 194 7.21 -12.07 -1.32
C LYS A 194 8.23 -11.62 -2.35
N ARG A 195 9.46 -12.11 -2.17
CA ARG A 195 10.64 -11.78 -2.97
C ARG A 195 10.64 -12.56 -4.29
N TYR A 196 10.97 -11.90 -5.40
CA TYR A 196 11.43 -12.60 -6.61
C TYR A 196 12.94 -12.85 -6.53
N PRO A 197 13.46 -14.01 -6.97
CA PRO A 197 14.90 -14.24 -7.06
C PRO A 197 15.62 -13.17 -7.90
N THR A 198 14.90 -12.57 -8.84
CA THR A 198 15.36 -11.52 -9.76
C THR A 198 15.15 -10.11 -9.21
N ASP A 199 14.67 -9.94 -7.98
CA ASP A 199 14.52 -8.60 -7.38
C ASP A 199 15.88 -7.91 -7.27
N PRO A 200 16.05 -6.69 -7.80
CA PRO A 200 17.25 -5.92 -7.58
C PRO A 200 17.31 -5.45 -6.14
N PHE A 201 18.53 -5.40 -5.63
CA PHE A 201 18.84 -4.88 -4.30
C PHE A 201 19.52 -3.51 -4.44
N PRO A 202 19.14 -2.51 -3.62
CA PRO A 202 19.90 -1.27 -3.51
C PRO A 202 21.35 -1.55 -3.11
N GLU A 203 22.25 -0.63 -3.47
CA GLU A 203 23.66 -0.72 -3.08
C GLU A 203 23.80 -0.86 -1.56
N GLY A 204 24.64 -1.79 -1.10
CA GLY A 204 24.88 -2.06 0.32
C GLY A 204 23.86 -2.99 0.99
N VAL A 205 22.83 -3.48 0.28
CA VAL A 205 21.90 -4.48 0.81
C VAL A 205 22.26 -5.89 0.32
N ASP A 206 22.59 -6.81 1.24
CA ASP A 206 22.89 -8.19 0.89
C ASP A 206 21.59 -8.99 0.63
N PRO A 207 21.41 -9.60 -0.56
CA PRO A 207 20.27 -10.48 -0.85
C PRO A 207 20.16 -11.70 0.09
N ASN A 208 21.25 -12.10 0.74
CA ASN A 208 21.30 -13.23 1.68
C ASN A 208 20.53 -12.95 2.98
N ASP A 209 20.36 -11.69 3.35
CA ASP A 209 19.56 -11.27 4.51
C ASP A 209 18.06 -11.62 4.36
N TYR A 210 17.63 -12.03 3.17
CA TYR A 210 16.23 -12.21 2.80
C TYR A 210 15.98 -13.54 2.07
N THR A 211 16.78 -14.58 2.33
CA THR A 211 16.66 -15.91 1.68
C THR A 211 15.42 -16.69 2.10
N GLU A 212 14.79 -16.33 3.22
CA GLU A 212 13.64 -17.04 3.80
C GLU A 212 12.27 -16.44 3.39
N LEU A 213 12.26 -15.34 2.63
CA LEU A 213 11.01 -14.75 2.17
C LEU A 213 10.37 -15.65 1.09
N PRO A 214 9.12 -16.11 1.27
CA PRO A 214 8.48 -16.99 0.29
C PRO A 214 8.29 -16.29 -1.06
N ALA A 215 8.33 -17.08 -2.14
CA ALA A 215 8.12 -16.62 -3.51
C ALA A 215 6.72 -16.02 -3.73
N PRO A 216 6.58 -15.04 -4.67
CA PRO A 216 5.40 -14.23 -4.96
C PRO A 216 4.05 -14.95 -5.04
N GLY A 217 3.06 -14.28 -4.48
CA GLY A 217 1.64 -14.53 -4.53
C GLY A 217 0.94 -13.19 -4.65
N ASP A 218 -0.16 -13.22 -5.39
CA ASP A 218 -1.13 -12.16 -5.69
C ASP A 218 -0.62 -10.71 -5.63
N VAL A 219 -0.30 -10.13 -6.80
CA VAL A 219 -0.13 -8.70 -6.98
C VAL A 219 -1.49 -8.02 -6.85
N GLU A 220 -1.63 -7.06 -5.95
CA GLU A 220 -2.84 -6.27 -5.81
C GLU A 220 -2.57 -4.82 -6.23
N PHE A 221 -3.52 -4.22 -6.96
CA PHE A 221 -3.47 -2.81 -7.31
C PHE A 221 -4.83 -2.13 -7.09
N ALA A 222 -4.81 -0.81 -7.01
CA ALA A 222 -5.94 0.04 -6.73
C ALA A 222 -6.06 1.13 -7.80
N ILE A 223 -7.29 1.41 -8.19
CA ILE A 223 -7.63 2.55 -9.03
C ILE A 223 -8.38 3.53 -8.14
N ILE A 224 -7.82 4.72 -7.94
CA ILE A 224 -8.38 5.73 -7.02
C ILE A 224 -8.91 6.88 -7.84
N MET A 225 -10.19 7.18 -7.68
CA MET A 225 -10.86 8.32 -8.31
C MET A 225 -11.18 9.36 -7.24
N ASP A 226 -11.13 10.65 -7.56
CA ASP A 226 -11.71 11.65 -6.68
C ASP A 226 -13.24 11.47 -6.56
N SER A 227 -13.88 12.32 -5.74
CA SER A 227 -15.31 12.17 -5.50
C SER A 227 -16.17 12.40 -6.75
N GLU A 228 -15.82 13.35 -7.60
CA GLU A 228 -16.59 13.68 -8.79
C GLU A 228 -16.48 12.58 -9.84
N ASN A 229 -15.24 12.14 -10.10
CA ASN A 229 -14.93 11.08 -11.04
C ASN A 229 -15.51 9.73 -10.59
N PHE A 230 -15.45 9.42 -9.29
CA PHE A 230 -16.04 8.18 -8.77
C PHE A 230 -17.57 8.19 -8.89
N ASP A 231 -18.22 9.29 -8.54
CA ASP A 231 -19.68 9.40 -8.65
C ASP A 231 -20.12 9.39 -10.12
N ALA A 232 -19.34 9.99 -11.03
CA ALA A 232 -19.54 9.86 -12.47
C ALA A 232 -19.41 8.40 -12.92
N PHE A 233 -18.37 7.68 -12.50
CA PHE A 233 -18.18 6.27 -12.82
C PHE A 233 -19.38 5.40 -12.41
N ILE A 234 -19.94 5.64 -11.22
CA ILE A 234 -21.14 4.92 -10.76
C ILE A 234 -22.37 5.26 -11.60
N ARG A 235 -22.58 6.53 -11.98
CA ARG A 235 -23.68 6.92 -12.87
C ARG A 235 -23.58 6.21 -14.22
N GLU A 236 -22.39 6.12 -14.79
CA GLU A 236 -22.16 5.46 -16.08
C GLU A 236 -22.31 3.93 -15.98
N LEU A 237 -21.89 3.32 -14.87
CA LEU A 237 -22.20 1.92 -14.58
C LEU A 237 -23.71 1.67 -14.46
N ASP A 238 -24.46 2.59 -13.86
CA ASP A 238 -25.91 2.47 -13.73
C ASP A 238 -26.63 2.49 -15.08
N LYS A 239 -26.17 3.32 -16.03
CA LYS A 239 -26.63 3.28 -17.42
C LYS A 239 -26.33 1.94 -18.07
N CYS A 240 -25.12 1.41 -17.90
CA CYS A 240 -24.74 0.10 -18.42
C CYS A 240 -25.63 -1.03 -17.88
N LYS A 241 -25.99 -0.98 -16.58
CA LYS A 241 -26.90 -1.94 -15.94
C LYS A 241 -28.27 -2.01 -16.64
N VAL A 242 -28.80 -0.90 -17.14
CA VAL A 242 -30.10 -0.86 -17.82
C VAL A 242 -30.06 -1.68 -19.12
N LYS A 243 -28.96 -1.60 -19.87
CA LYS A 243 -28.79 -2.28 -21.17
C LYS A 243 -28.17 -3.66 -21.07
N ALA A 244 -27.48 -3.98 -19.98
CA ALA A 244 -26.90 -5.30 -19.73
C ALA A 244 -27.98 -6.38 -19.59
N THR A 245 -27.63 -7.63 -19.90
CA THR A 245 -28.51 -8.81 -19.79
C THR A 245 -27.89 -9.92 -18.94
N GLY A 246 -28.74 -10.83 -18.45
CA GLY A 246 -28.33 -12.01 -17.69
C GLY A 246 -27.42 -11.70 -16.50
N ARG A 247 -26.38 -12.52 -16.32
CA ARG A 247 -25.46 -12.44 -15.16
C ARG A 247 -24.71 -11.11 -15.06
N LEU A 248 -24.39 -10.45 -16.17
CA LEU A 248 -23.69 -9.16 -16.16
C LEU A 248 -24.55 -8.08 -15.49
N LYS A 249 -25.84 -8.02 -15.84
CA LYS A 249 -26.80 -7.08 -15.23
C LYS A 249 -26.86 -7.24 -13.71
N ASP A 250 -26.96 -8.49 -13.24
CA ASP A 250 -27.03 -8.80 -11.81
C ASP A 250 -25.74 -8.44 -11.08
N LYS A 251 -24.59 -8.61 -11.74
CA LYS A 251 -23.28 -8.25 -11.19
C LYS A 251 -23.10 -6.75 -11.10
N ILE A 252 -23.40 -5.99 -12.15
CA ILE A 252 -23.34 -4.52 -12.10
C ILE A 252 -24.30 -3.98 -11.03
N LYS A 253 -25.54 -4.50 -10.95
CA LYS A 253 -26.50 -4.13 -9.90
C LYS A 253 -25.94 -4.40 -8.49
N THR A 254 -25.34 -5.56 -8.29
CA THR A 254 -24.74 -5.93 -7.01
C THR A 254 -23.54 -5.04 -6.68
N THR A 255 -22.71 -4.73 -7.68
CA THR A 255 -21.58 -3.81 -7.55
C THR A 255 -22.02 -2.44 -7.08
N ILE A 256 -22.98 -1.80 -7.76
CA ILE A 256 -23.47 -0.45 -7.40
C ILE A 256 -24.01 -0.44 -5.96
N LYS A 257 -24.85 -1.42 -5.60
CA LYS A 257 -25.39 -1.56 -4.24
C LYS A 257 -24.31 -1.76 -3.17
N TYR A 258 -23.24 -2.47 -3.51
CA TYR A 258 -22.10 -2.63 -2.60
C TYR A 258 -21.36 -1.30 -2.44
N THR A 259 -21.16 -0.57 -3.55
CA THR A 259 -20.46 0.71 -3.56
C THR A 259 -21.17 1.78 -2.75
N GLU A 260 -22.51 1.88 -2.83
CA GLU A 260 -23.31 2.79 -2.01
C GLU A 260 -23.05 2.65 -0.50
N LYS A 261 -22.59 1.47 -0.06
CA LYS A 261 -22.30 1.17 1.34
C LYS A 261 -20.83 1.31 1.73
N ASN A 262 -19.91 1.24 0.76
CA ASN A 262 -18.48 1.04 1.04
C ASN A 262 -17.55 1.96 0.24
N ASN A 263 -18.06 2.79 -0.68
CA ASN A 263 -17.26 3.64 -1.57
C ASN A 263 -16.13 2.88 -2.33
N GLU A 264 -16.34 1.58 -2.56
CA GLU A 264 -15.43 0.65 -3.22
C GLU A 264 -16.20 -0.14 -4.29
N ILE A 265 -15.53 -0.45 -5.40
CA ILE A 265 -16.00 -1.36 -6.45
C ILE A 265 -15.01 -2.52 -6.59
N GLY A 266 -15.53 -3.74 -6.42
CA GLY A 266 -14.78 -4.95 -6.77
C GLY A 266 -14.77 -5.19 -8.28
N ASN A 267 -13.67 -5.74 -8.81
CA ASN A 267 -13.46 -5.97 -10.24
C ASN A 267 -14.25 -7.17 -10.83
N SER A 268 -14.96 -7.94 -10.02
CA SER A 268 -15.57 -9.22 -10.44
C SER A 268 -16.62 -9.11 -11.56
N PHE A 269 -17.26 -7.94 -11.72
CA PHE A 269 -18.25 -7.73 -12.79
C PHE A 269 -17.60 -7.74 -14.18
N LEU A 270 -16.32 -7.35 -14.28
CA LEU A 270 -15.56 -7.33 -15.53
C LEU A 270 -15.37 -8.72 -16.14
N LYS A 271 -15.43 -9.78 -15.32
CA LYS A 271 -15.37 -11.17 -15.80
C LYS A 271 -16.52 -11.54 -16.74
N TYR A 272 -17.65 -10.82 -16.63
CA TYR A 272 -18.85 -11.08 -17.42
C TYR A 272 -18.94 -10.17 -18.65
N PHE A 273 -17.95 -9.31 -18.86
CA PHE A 273 -17.88 -8.42 -20.00
C PHE A 273 -16.78 -8.87 -20.96
N LYS A 274 -17.12 -9.03 -22.24
CA LYS A 274 -16.19 -9.47 -23.28
C LYS A 274 -15.59 -8.28 -24.03
N VAL A 275 -14.27 -8.25 -24.06
CA VAL A 275 -13.44 -7.32 -24.82
C VAL A 275 -12.69 -8.17 -25.84
N ASP A 276 -13.07 -8.01 -27.10
CA ASP A 276 -12.64 -8.90 -28.19
C ASP A 276 -12.96 -10.38 -27.81
N ASP A 277 -11.98 -11.30 -27.89
CA ASP A 277 -12.16 -12.73 -27.58
C ASP A 277 -12.01 -13.06 -26.07
N THR A 278 -11.52 -12.11 -25.26
CA THR A 278 -11.19 -12.32 -23.84
C THR A 278 -12.17 -11.58 -22.92
N ASP A 279 -12.35 -12.05 -21.68
CA ASP A 279 -13.10 -11.24 -20.70
C ASP A 279 -12.25 -10.08 -20.18
N ALA A 280 -12.88 -8.93 -19.93
CA ALA A 280 -12.17 -7.71 -19.56
C ALA A 280 -11.29 -7.88 -18.32
N LEU A 281 -11.74 -8.67 -17.35
CA LEU A 281 -10.96 -8.94 -16.14
C LEU A 281 -9.66 -9.68 -16.48
N SER A 282 -9.74 -10.78 -17.24
CA SER A 282 -8.57 -11.53 -17.68
C SER A 282 -7.63 -10.68 -18.55
N MET A 283 -8.17 -9.82 -19.43
CA MET A 283 -7.36 -8.93 -20.26
C MET A 283 -6.49 -7.99 -19.41
N ILE A 284 -7.09 -7.36 -18.40
CA ILE A 284 -6.39 -6.47 -17.47
C ILE A 284 -5.39 -7.24 -16.59
N GLN A 285 -5.74 -8.44 -16.12
CA GLN A 285 -4.88 -9.25 -15.25
C GLN A 285 -3.69 -9.89 -16.00
N ASN A 286 -3.89 -10.31 -17.25
CA ASN A 286 -2.87 -11.03 -18.03
C ASN A 286 -1.70 -10.14 -18.45
N ALA A 287 -1.96 -8.84 -18.65
CA ALA A 287 -0.91 -7.85 -18.95
C ALA A 287 0.21 -7.91 -17.91
N GLY A 288 -0.12 -7.89 -16.61
CA GLY A 288 0.91 -7.86 -15.56
C GLY A 288 1.63 -9.16 -15.29
N PHE A 289 0.96 -10.29 -15.45
CA PHE A 289 1.62 -11.56 -15.14
C PHE A 289 2.66 -11.91 -16.21
N THR A 290 2.41 -11.52 -17.47
CA THR A 290 3.36 -11.71 -18.58
C THR A 290 4.64 -10.91 -18.35
N HIS A 291 4.56 -9.67 -17.87
CA HIS A 291 5.74 -8.86 -17.52
C HIS A 291 6.56 -9.40 -16.36
N LEU A 292 5.88 -10.03 -15.38
CA LEU A 292 6.52 -10.59 -14.20
C LEU A 292 7.19 -11.95 -14.44
N THR A 293 6.69 -12.73 -15.41
CA THR A 293 7.05 -14.16 -15.50
C THR A 293 7.36 -14.66 -16.92
N GLY A 294 7.08 -13.87 -17.96
CA GLY A 294 7.22 -14.30 -19.36
C GLY A 294 6.21 -15.37 -19.81
N VAL A 295 5.24 -15.74 -18.96
CA VAL A 295 4.18 -16.70 -19.27
C VAL A 295 2.80 -16.10 -19.04
N ALA A 296 1.78 -16.57 -19.76
CA ALA A 296 0.40 -16.13 -19.56
C ALA A 296 -0.27 -16.94 -18.43
N SER A 297 -0.64 -16.29 -17.32
CA SER A 297 -1.50 -16.87 -16.28
C SER A 297 -2.24 -15.80 -15.50
N SER A 298 -3.56 -15.93 -15.41
CA SER A 298 -4.46 -14.94 -14.80
C SER A 298 -4.64 -15.07 -13.28
N LYS A 299 -3.95 -16.01 -12.63
CA LYS A 299 -4.31 -16.40 -11.24
C LYS A 299 -3.73 -15.54 -10.13
N LYS A 300 -2.81 -14.61 -10.41
CA LYS A 300 -2.03 -13.91 -9.37
C LYS A 300 -2.09 -12.39 -9.43
N ILE A 301 -3.08 -11.77 -10.09
CA ILE A 301 -3.22 -10.30 -10.09
C ILE A 301 -4.65 -9.91 -9.76
N GLY A 302 -4.87 -9.07 -8.74
CA GLY A 302 -6.18 -8.57 -8.31
C GLY A 302 -6.22 -7.05 -8.27
N PHE A 303 -7.42 -6.46 -8.42
CA PHE A 303 -7.58 -5.03 -8.22
C PHE A 303 -8.96 -4.60 -7.78
N LYS A 304 -9.04 -3.38 -7.26
CA LYS A 304 -10.27 -2.72 -6.82
C LYS A 304 -10.26 -1.25 -7.23
N ILE A 305 -11.44 -0.65 -7.32
CA ILE A 305 -11.60 0.78 -7.62
C ILE A 305 -12.18 1.46 -6.37
N PHE A 306 -11.61 2.61 -5.99
CA PHE A 306 -11.94 3.32 -4.75
C PHE A 306 -12.26 4.78 -5.02
N LYS A 307 -13.17 5.33 -4.21
CA LYS A 307 -13.30 6.78 -4.04
C LYS A 307 -12.17 7.27 -3.14
N SER A 308 -11.57 8.40 -3.47
CA SER A 308 -10.50 9.01 -2.68
C SER A 308 -10.93 9.19 -1.22
N GLY A 309 -10.02 8.91 -0.29
CA GLY A 309 -10.29 8.90 1.15
C GLY A 309 -11.09 7.70 1.67
N THR A 310 -11.48 6.74 0.80
CA THR A 310 -12.15 5.51 1.23
C THR A 310 -11.19 4.56 1.93
N ILE A 311 -11.67 3.99 3.03
CA ILE A 311 -10.90 3.04 3.81
C ILE A 311 -10.98 1.66 3.17
N GLY A 312 -9.83 1.03 3.03
CA GLY A 312 -9.66 -0.11 2.15
C GLY A 312 -8.91 0.25 0.87
N ALA A 313 -8.58 1.52 0.62
CA ALA A 313 -7.39 1.85 -0.16
C ALA A 313 -6.18 1.32 0.63
N LEU A 314 -5.58 0.26 0.11
CA LEU A 314 -4.80 -0.67 0.92
C LEU A 314 -3.42 -0.10 1.26
N GLU A 315 -3.29 0.54 2.42
CA GLU A 315 -2.02 1.05 2.90
C GLU A 315 -1.07 -0.06 3.41
N PRO A 316 0.26 0.05 3.19
CA PRO A 316 0.91 1.11 2.43
C PRO A 316 0.70 0.91 0.92
N LEU A 317 0.13 1.94 0.29
CA LEU A 317 0.11 2.06 -1.16
C LEU A 317 1.46 2.62 -1.57
N ILE A 318 2.10 2.03 -2.57
CA ILE A 318 3.21 2.68 -3.24
C ILE A 318 2.58 3.60 -4.28
N PRO A 319 2.59 4.93 -4.07
CA PRO A 319 2.01 5.85 -5.02
C PRO A 319 2.82 5.79 -6.32
N PHE A 320 2.16 5.44 -7.41
CA PHE A 320 2.72 5.62 -8.74
C PHE A 320 1.76 6.46 -9.57
N LYS A 321 1.93 7.78 -9.48
CA LYS A 321 1.10 8.72 -10.22
C LYS A 321 1.46 8.69 -11.70
N TYR A 322 0.63 8.03 -12.48
CA TYR A 322 0.61 8.20 -13.93
C TYR A 322 -0.23 9.43 -14.25
N LYS A 323 0.34 10.42 -14.95
CA LYS A 323 -0.42 11.50 -15.61
C LYS A 323 -0.72 11.02 -17.02
#